data_AF-A0AA35Y6D5-F1
#
_entry.id   AF-A0AA35Y6D5-F1
#
_cell.length_a   1.000
_cell.length_b   1.000
_cell.length_c   1.000
_cell.angle_alpha   90.00
_cell.angle_beta   90.00
_cell.angle_gamma   90.00
#
_symmetry.space_group_name_H-M   'P 1'
#
loop_
_entity.id
_entity.type
_entity.pdbx_description
1 polymer ?
#
loop_
_entity_poly.entity_id
_entity_poly.type
_entity_poly.pdbx_seq_one_letter_code
_entity_poly.pdbx_strand_id
1 'polypeptide(L)'
;MGDEILHRGRWCYEIEQTLEDRERHPIHHREKHPLYPIEIDDVSADTKDKDEILESEFFDTRQAFLSLCQGNHYQYDTLRRAKHSSMMVLYHLHNPTAPAFVMTCNRCHNDIETGQGWRCEICPEFDVCNACYYKDGGVDHPHKLTTHPSIAERDAQNKEARQLRVVQLRKMLDLLVHASQCRSPLCQYPELSEGEGTFPTWDTVQKSQCHVPRCRDLKEHLRRLQQQSDSRRRAAVMEMMRQRAAEVADGS
;
A
#
# COMPACT_ATOMS: atom_id res chain seq x y z
N MET A 1 23.31 -6.10 12.41
CA MET A 1 22.07 -5.28 12.27
C MET A 1 21.61 -4.65 13.58
N GLY A 2 22.00 -5.16 14.76
CA GLY A 2 21.77 -4.45 16.04
C GLY A 2 22.52 -3.12 16.15
N ASP A 3 23.71 -3.01 15.53
CA ASP A 3 24.51 -1.79 15.55
C ASP A 3 23.91 -0.62 14.75
N GLU A 4 23.07 -0.85 13.74
CA GLU A 4 22.49 0.22 12.91
C GLU A 4 21.36 0.99 13.63
N ILE A 5 20.65 0.33 14.54
CA ILE A 5 19.54 0.93 15.29
C ILE A 5 20.08 1.81 16.43
N LEU A 6 21.09 1.33 17.18
CA LEU A 6 21.79 2.16 18.16
C LEU A 6 22.52 3.35 17.49
N HIS A 7 22.96 3.21 16.24
CA HIS A 7 23.60 4.31 15.53
C HIS A 7 22.62 5.45 15.23
N ARG A 8 21.34 5.17 14.93
CA ARG A 8 20.33 6.20 14.63
C ARG A 8 19.85 6.97 15.87
N GLY A 9 19.73 6.31 17.03
CA GLY A 9 19.35 6.97 18.29
C GLY A 9 20.42 7.94 18.79
N ARG A 10 21.70 7.53 18.73
CA ARG A 10 22.85 8.41 19.03
C ARG A 10 22.95 9.59 18.07
N TRP A 11 22.66 9.37 16.78
CA TRP A 11 22.73 10.40 15.76
C TRP A 11 21.75 11.57 15.99
N CYS A 12 20.54 11.30 16.48
CA CYS A 12 19.58 12.36 16.80
C CYS A 12 20.04 13.25 17.97
N TYR A 13 20.57 12.66 19.04
CA TYR A 13 21.11 13.40 20.19
C TYR A 13 22.35 14.22 19.82
N GLU A 14 23.28 13.60 19.09
CA GLU A 14 24.51 14.27 18.64
C GLU A 14 24.20 15.42 17.67
N ILE A 15 23.23 15.26 16.77
CA ILE A 15 22.78 16.34 15.89
C ILE A 15 22.14 17.47 16.69
N GLU A 16 21.30 17.15 17.67
CA GLU A 16 20.65 18.16 18.52
C GLU A 16 21.66 18.99 19.35
N GLN A 17 22.84 18.45 19.66
CA GLN A 17 23.95 19.19 20.28
C GLN A 17 24.69 20.12 19.30
N THR A 18 24.64 19.83 17.99
CA THR A 18 25.30 20.63 16.95
C THR A 18 24.45 21.76 16.36
N LEU A 19 23.15 21.80 16.68
CA LEU A 19 22.22 22.84 16.22
C LEU A 19 22.40 24.15 17.01
N GLU A 20 22.23 25.28 16.33
CA GLU A 20 22.22 26.59 16.97
C GLU A 20 21.03 26.71 17.95
N ASP A 21 21.18 27.47 19.04
CA ASP A 21 20.17 27.52 20.13
C ASP A 21 18.74 27.90 19.69
N ARG A 22 18.56 28.57 18.53
CA ARG A 22 17.23 28.86 17.94
C ARG A 22 16.58 27.67 17.24
N GLU A 23 17.35 26.66 16.88
CA GLU A 23 16.92 25.47 16.13
C GLU A 23 16.78 24.22 17.03
N ARG A 24 17.18 24.32 18.30
CA ARG A 24 17.07 23.24 19.30
C ARG A 24 15.65 23.15 19.86
N HIS A 25 15.15 21.93 20.01
CA HIS A 25 13.89 21.71 20.75
C HIS A 25 14.17 21.71 22.26
N PRO A 26 13.30 22.29 23.12
CA PRO A 26 12.06 23.01 22.83
C PRO A 26 12.21 24.54 22.84
N ILE A 27 11.49 25.21 21.94
CA ILE A 27 11.57 26.67 21.70
C ILE A 27 10.82 27.51 22.75
N HIS A 28 10.00 26.93 23.63
CA HIS A 28 9.12 27.74 24.50
C HIS A 28 9.13 27.50 26.01
N HIS A 29 9.89 26.56 26.55
CA HIS A 29 10.26 26.58 27.97
C HIS A 29 11.76 26.32 28.06
N ARG A 30 12.50 27.23 28.70
CA ARG A 30 13.91 27.05 29.08
C ARG A 30 14.10 25.96 30.15
N GLU A 31 13.13 25.08 30.33
CA GLU A 31 13.34 23.83 31.04
C GLU A 31 14.14 22.93 30.11
N LYS A 32 15.45 22.85 30.39
CA LYS A 32 16.31 21.85 29.78
C LYS A 32 15.76 20.49 30.21
N HIS A 33 14.90 19.88 29.40
CA HIS A 33 14.56 18.47 29.58
C HIS A 33 15.85 17.69 29.37
N PRO A 34 16.40 17.05 30.43
CA PRO A 34 17.58 16.21 30.26
C PRO A 34 17.12 15.00 29.47
N LEU A 35 17.44 14.95 28.18
CA LEU A 35 17.31 13.74 27.39
C LEU A 35 18.49 12.85 27.77
N TYR A 36 18.21 11.77 28.48
CA TYR A 36 19.18 10.72 28.74
C TYR A 36 19.01 9.63 27.68
N PRO A 37 20.12 9.10 27.12
CA PRO A 37 20.08 7.88 26.35
C PRO A 37 19.47 6.79 27.24
N ILE A 38 18.36 6.20 26.80
CA ILE A 38 17.86 4.96 27.39
C ILE A 38 18.37 3.86 26.48
N GLU A 39 19.26 3.03 27.01
CA GLU A 39 19.65 1.79 26.35
C GLU A 39 18.43 0.87 26.40
N ILE A 40 17.81 0.65 25.23
CA ILE A 40 16.73 -0.33 25.10
C ILE A 40 17.40 -1.68 24.89
N ASP A 41 17.77 -2.31 26.00
CA ASP A 41 18.21 -3.70 26.00
C ASP A 41 16.99 -4.62 25.75
N ASP A 42 17.22 -5.76 25.10
CA ASP A 42 16.21 -6.78 24.74
C ASP A 42 15.18 -6.44 23.64
N VAL A 43 15.44 -5.47 22.76
CA VAL A 43 14.71 -5.45 21.47
C VAL A 43 15.27 -6.58 20.62
N SER A 44 14.47 -7.63 20.42
CA SER A 44 14.80 -8.69 19.46
C SER A 44 15.23 -8.06 18.14
N ALA A 45 16.44 -8.39 17.67
CA ALA A 45 16.97 -7.89 16.42
C ALA A 45 16.13 -8.32 15.20
N ASP A 46 15.26 -9.32 15.39
CA ASP A 46 14.43 -9.92 14.37
C ASP A 46 12.96 -9.92 14.82
N THR A 47 12.09 -9.28 14.04
CA THR A 47 10.63 -9.34 14.20
C THR A 47 10.09 -10.47 13.33
N LYS A 48 10.60 -11.69 13.53
CA LYS A 48 10.13 -12.86 12.79
C LYS A 48 8.72 -13.21 13.22
N ASP A 49 7.79 -12.94 12.33
CA ASP A 49 6.41 -13.41 12.45
C ASP A 49 6.40 -14.94 12.37
N LYS A 50 5.77 -15.58 13.35
CA LYS A 50 5.62 -17.04 13.43
C LYS A 50 4.24 -17.49 12.95
N ASP A 51 3.33 -16.54 12.74
CA ASP A 51 1.98 -16.84 12.32
C ASP A 51 1.97 -17.25 10.84
N GLU A 52 1.11 -18.20 10.52
CA GLU A 52 0.91 -18.62 9.14
C GLU A 52 0.21 -17.49 8.36
N ILE A 53 0.69 -17.23 7.15
CA ILE A 53 0.05 -16.25 6.27
C ILE A 53 -1.25 -16.89 5.75
N LEU A 54 -2.38 -16.41 6.25
CA LEU A 54 -3.70 -16.73 5.71
C LEU A 54 -3.90 -15.98 4.38
N GLU A 55 -3.90 -16.71 3.27
CA GLU A 55 -4.14 -16.12 1.95
C GLU A 55 -5.63 -16.11 1.63
N SER A 56 -6.19 -14.93 1.31
CA SER A 56 -7.58 -14.81 0.86
C SER A 56 -7.79 -13.65 -0.10
N GLU A 57 -8.41 -13.92 -1.25
CA GLU A 57 -8.67 -12.90 -2.27
C GLU A 57 -9.58 -11.76 -1.77
N PHE A 58 -10.40 -12.01 -0.74
CA PHE A 58 -11.33 -11.03 -0.19
C PHE A 58 -10.77 -10.23 0.99
N PHE A 59 -9.84 -10.81 1.76
CA PHE A 59 -9.35 -10.20 3.01
C PHE A 59 -7.97 -9.56 2.89
N ASP A 60 -7.33 -9.65 1.72
CA ASP A 60 -6.03 -9.04 1.45
C ASP A 60 -6.06 -7.50 1.47
N THR A 61 -7.17 -6.88 1.04
CA THR A 61 -7.30 -5.42 1.00
C THR A 61 -8.69 -4.96 1.38
N ARG A 62 -8.77 -3.73 1.91
CA ARG A 62 -10.06 -3.07 2.17
C ARG A 62 -10.96 -3.05 0.93
N GLN A 63 -10.39 -2.82 -0.24
CA GLN A 63 -11.16 -2.73 -1.49
C GLN A 63 -11.78 -4.08 -1.86
N ALA A 64 -11.01 -5.17 -1.76
CA ALA A 64 -11.51 -6.51 -2.06
C ALA A 64 -12.66 -6.91 -1.11
N PHE A 65 -12.53 -6.61 0.18
CA PHE A 65 -13.60 -6.85 1.15
C PHE A 65 -14.88 -6.04 0.85
N LEU A 66 -14.73 -4.78 0.46
CA LEU A 66 -15.87 -3.95 0.05
C LEU A 66 -16.54 -4.50 -1.22
N SER A 67 -15.77 -4.98 -2.20
CA SER A 67 -16.32 -5.63 -3.39
C SER A 67 -17.10 -6.90 -3.06
N LEU A 68 -16.60 -7.74 -2.13
CA LEU A 68 -17.34 -8.89 -1.59
C LEU A 68 -18.69 -8.47 -0.99
N CYS A 69 -18.67 -7.44 -0.14
CA CYS A 69 -19.87 -6.96 0.54
C CYS A 69 -20.88 -6.35 -0.44
N GLN A 70 -20.42 -5.59 -1.43
CA GLN A 70 -21.29 -4.97 -2.44
C GLN A 70 -21.94 -6.02 -3.33
N GLY A 71 -21.15 -6.96 -3.86
CA GLY A 71 -21.68 -7.98 -4.77
C GLY A 71 -22.60 -9.01 -4.10
N ASN A 72 -22.48 -9.21 -2.78
CA ASN A 72 -23.39 -10.08 -2.02
C ASN A 72 -24.39 -9.32 -1.14
N HIS A 73 -24.46 -7.99 -1.30
CA HIS A 73 -25.37 -7.13 -0.53
C HIS A 73 -25.24 -7.30 1.00
N TYR A 74 -24.02 -7.51 1.50
CA TYR A 74 -23.75 -7.54 2.93
C TYR A 74 -23.89 -6.15 3.54
N GLN A 75 -24.75 -6.06 4.55
CA GLN A 75 -25.13 -4.80 5.21
C GLN A 75 -24.88 -4.89 6.71
N TYR A 76 -24.55 -3.75 7.32
CA TYR A 76 -24.22 -3.60 8.74
C TYR A 76 -25.05 -2.49 9.42
N ASP A 77 -26.14 -2.06 8.79
CA ASP A 77 -27.07 -1.02 9.26
C ASP A 77 -27.99 -1.49 10.40
N THR A 78 -28.28 -2.78 10.47
CA THR A 78 -29.07 -3.38 11.55
C THR A 78 -28.34 -4.58 12.16
N LEU A 79 -28.63 -4.89 13.43
CA LEU A 79 -28.01 -6.04 14.10
C LEU A 79 -28.27 -7.36 13.37
N ARG A 80 -29.47 -7.55 12.83
CA ARG A 80 -29.84 -8.77 12.09
C ARG A 80 -28.99 -8.91 10.83
N ARG A 81 -28.86 -7.83 10.05
CA ARG A 81 -28.06 -7.81 8.82
C ARG A 81 -26.57 -7.98 9.14
N ALA A 82 -26.06 -7.30 10.17
CA ALA A 82 -24.69 -7.45 10.62
C ALA A 82 -24.35 -8.90 11.01
N LYS A 83 -25.21 -9.58 11.78
CA LYS A 83 -25.01 -10.99 12.14
C LYS A 83 -24.91 -11.90 10.93
N HIS A 84 -25.80 -11.72 9.96
CA HIS A 84 -25.80 -12.49 8.72
C HIS A 84 -24.53 -12.22 7.89
N SER A 85 -24.20 -10.95 7.68
CA SER A 85 -23.00 -10.52 6.95
C SER A 85 -21.72 -11.06 7.59
N SER A 86 -21.59 -10.97 8.92
CA SER A 86 -20.46 -11.53 9.66
C SER A 86 -20.39 -13.06 9.54
N MET A 87 -21.53 -13.75 9.60
CA MET A 87 -21.58 -15.20 9.41
C MET A 87 -21.13 -15.60 8.01
N MET A 88 -21.54 -14.88 6.97
CA MET A 88 -21.11 -15.14 5.60
C MET A 88 -19.61 -14.86 5.40
N VAL A 89 -19.09 -13.81 6.03
CA VAL A 89 -17.64 -13.55 6.07
C VAL A 89 -16.87 -14.71 6.70
N LEU A 90 -17.35 -15.23 7.84
CA LEU A 90 -16.78 -16.41 8.49
C LEU A 90 -16.86 -17.65 7.60
N TYR A 91 -17.98 -17.85 6.91
CA TYR A 91 -18.14 -18.95 5.97
C TYR A 91 -17.06 -18.93 4.87
N HIS A 92 -16.79 -17.76 4.27
CA HIS A 92 -15.75 -17.63 3.24
C HIS A 92 -14.33 -17.75 3.80
N LEU A 93 -14.09 -17.39 5.07
CA LEU A 93 -12.81 -17.65 5.74
C LEU A 93 -12.56 -19.16 5.95
N HIS A 94 -13.59 -19.91 6.32
CA HIS A 94 -13.48 -21.36 6.54
C HIS A 94 -13.56 -22.19 5.26
N ASN A 95 -14.09 -21.63 4.17
CA ASN A 95 -14.26 -22.30 2.88
C ASN A 95 -13.66 -21.45 1.75
N PRO A 96 -12.32 -21.32 1.69
CA PRO A 96 -11.64 -20.41 0.75
C PRO A 96 -11.86 -20.78 -0.73
N THR A 97 -12.21 -22.03 -1.02
CA THR A 97 -12.52 -22.48 -2.39
C THR A 97 -14.00 -22.32 -2.76
N ALA A 98 -14.86 -21.90 -1.81
CA ALA A 98 -16.26 -21.68 -2.10
C ALA A 98 -16.45 -20.41 -2.95
N PRO A 99 -17.26 -20.47 -4.02
CA PRO A 99 -17.49 -19.31 -4.86
C PRO A 99 -18.19 -18.21 -4.04
N ALA A 100 -17.55 -17.04 -3.95
CA ALA A 100 -18.12 -15.91 -3.24
C ALA A 100 -19.07 -15.07 -4.09
N PHE A 101 -19.09 -15.30 -5.40
CA PHE A 101 -20.06 -14.69 -6.30
C PHE A 101 -20.67 -15.81 -7.13
N VAL A 102 -21.99 -15.93 -7.03
CA VAL A 102 -22.77 -16.85 -7.85
C VAL A 102 -23.14 -16.13 -9.13
N MET A 103 -22.83 -16.75 -10.25
CA MET A 103 -23.18 -16.24 -11.56
C MET A 103 -24.46 -16.91 -12.02
N THR A 104 -25.43 -16.17 -12.54
CA THR A 104 -26.69 -16.72 -13.03
C THR A 104 -26.74 -16.67 -14.54
N CYS A 105 -27.37 -17.68 -15.15
CA CYS A 105 -27.53 -17.73 -16.59
C CYS A 105 -28.71 -16.85 -17.04
N ASN A 106 -28.47 -15.91 -17.95
CA ASN A 106 -29.50 -15.01 -18.49
C ASN A 106 -30.62 -15.71 -19.29
N ARG A 107 -30.42 -16.98 -19.68
CA ARG A 107 -31.42 -17.76 -20.42
C ARG A 107 -32.25 -18.63 -19.49
N CYS A 108 -31.61 -19.53 -18.73
CA CYS A 108 -32.34 -20.48 -17.87
C CYS A 108 -32.50 -20.01 -16.42
N HIS A 109 -31.85 -18.91 -16.02
CA HIS A 109 -31.89 -18.31 -14.68
C HIS A 109 -31.35 -19.22 -13.55
N ASN A 110 -30.72 -20.34 -13.92
CA ASN A 110 -30.01 -21.20 -12.97
C ASN A 110 -28.59 -20.69 -12.75
N ASP A 111 -28.03 -21.06 -11.61
CA ASP A 111 -26.63 -20.79 -11.27
C ASP A 111 -25.69 -21.48 -12.25
N ILE A 112 -24.66 -20.75 -12.67
CA ILE A 112 -23.58 -21.22 -13.52
C ILE A 112 -22.46 -21.71 -12.60
N GLU A 113 -22.09 -22.98 -12.75
CA GLU A 113 -20.92 -23.53 -12.05
C GLU A 113 -19.65 -22.78 -12.46
N THR A 114 -18.76 -22.56 -11.49
CA THR A 114 -17.56 -21.74 -11.73
C THR A 114 -16.68 -22.33 -12.84
N GLY A 115 -16.38 -21.52 -13.86
CA GLY A 115 -15.62 -21.94 -15.04
C GLY A 115 -16.44 -22.69 -16.09
N GLN A 116 -17.74 -22.93 -15.88
CA GLN A 116 -18.63 -23.64 -16.81
C GLN A 116 -19.68 -22.73 -17.46
N GLY A 117 -19.23 -21.58 -17.96
CA GLY A 117 -20.10 -20.66 -18.67
C GLY A 117 -19.36 -19.71 -19.60
N TRP A 118 -20.14 -18.91 -20.28
CA TRP A 118 -19.72 -18.01 -21.33
C TRP A 118 -20.18 -16.59 -21.00
N ARG A 119 -19.25 -15.64 -21.07
CA ARG A 119 -19.45 -14.22 -20.77
C ARG A 119 -19.32 -13.37 -22.02
N CYS A 120 -20.08 -12.29 -22.08
CA CYS A 120 -19.78 -11.19 -22.99
C CYS A 120 -18.85 -10.17 -22.31
N GLU A 121 -17.74 -9.80 -22.96
CA GLU A 121 -16.83 -8.76 -22.43
C GLU A 121 -17.37 -7.34 -22.61
N ILE A 122 -18.36 -7.16 -23.49
CA ILE A 122 -18.96 -5.85 -23.81
C ILE A 122 -20.21 -5.60 -22.97
N CYS A 123 -21.00 -6.64 -22.68
CA CYS A 123 -22.23 -6.56 -21.90
C CYS A 123 -22.00 -7.14 -20.50
N PRO A 124 -21.86 -6.28 -19.45
CA PRO A 124 -21.37 -6.70 -18.13
C PRO A 124 -22.21 -7.73 -17.40
N GLU A 125 -23.48 -7.88 -17.78
CA GLU A 125 -24.46 -8.75 -17.11
C GLU A 125 -24.94 -9.88 -18.02
N PHE A 126 -24.29 -10.17 -19.14
CA PHE A 126 -24.72 -11.25 -20.04
C PHE A 126 -23.83 -12.48 -19.92
N ASP A 127 -24.30 -13.44 -19.13
CA ASP A 127 -23.64 -14.72 -18.88
C ASP A 127 -24.59 -15.88 -19.25
N VAL A 128 -24.05 -16.91 -19.90
CA VAL A 128 -24.83 -18.11 -20.26
C VAL A 128 -24.09 -19.39 -19.87
N CYS A 129 -24.81 -20.37 -19.34
CA CYS A 129 -24.23 -21.68 -19.03
C CYS A 129 -23.91 -22.45 -20.31
N ASN A 130 -23.01 -23.43 -20.20
CA ASN A 130 -22.65 -24.32 -21.31
C ASN A 130 -23.86 -24.95 -22.00
N ALA A 131 -24.85 -25.43 -21.25
CA ALA A 131 -26.04 -26.07 -21.82
C ALA A 131 -26.86 -25.11 -22.70
N CYS A 132 -27.01 -23.85 -22.29
CA CYS A 132 -27.69 -22.83 -23.08
C CYS A 132 -26.84 -22.36 -24.26
N TYR A 133 -25.52 -22.25 -24.08
CA TYR A 133 -24.61 -21.90 -25.15
C TYR A 133 -24.59 -22.96 -26.26
N TYR A 134 -24.53 -24.25 -25.94
CA TYR A 134 -24.50 -25.31 -26.96
C TYR A 134 -25.82 -25.51 -27.70
N LYS A 135 -26.96 -25.11 -27.11
CA LYS A 135 -28.26 -25.16 -27.78
C LYS A 135 -28.39 -24.08 -28.84
N ASP A 136 -28.05 -22.85 -28.48
CA ASP A 136 -28.43 -21.67 -29.26
C ASP A 136 -27.23 -20.84 -29.70
N GLY A 137 -25.99 -21.27 -29.44
CA GLY A 137 -24.74 -20.62 -29.87
C GLY A 137 -24.52 -19.19 -29.34
N GLY A 138 -25.36 -18.70 -28.43
CA GLY A 138 -25.44 -17.28 -28.12
C GLY A 138 -25.98 -16.42 -29.28
N VAL A 139 -26.72 -17.02 -30.22
CA VAL A 139 -27.18 -16.38 -31.47
C VAL A 139 -28.07 -15.15 -31.23
N ASP A 140 -28.79 -15.10 -30.10
CA ASP A 140 -29.58 -13.91 -29.73
C ASP A 140 -28.76 -12.80 -29.06
N HIS A 141 -27.42 -12.92 -29.04
CA HIS A 141 -26.53 -11.89 -28.49
C HIS A 141 -25.57 -11.37 -29.57
N PRO A 142 -25.52 -10.05 -29.82
CA PRO A 142 -24.77 -9.48 -30.95
C PRO A 142 -23.24 -9.57 -30.77
N HIS A 143 -22.75 -9.81 -29.56
CA HIS A 143 -21.32 -9.89 -29.25
C HIS A 143 -20.85 -11.33 -29.09
N LYS A 144 -19.59 -11.58 -29.46
CA LYS A 144 -18.96 -12.89 -29.27
C LYS A 144 -18.77 -13.15 -27.77
N LEU A 145 -19.19 -14.35 -27.35
CA LEU A 145 -18.99 -14.81 -25.99
C LEU A 145 -17.61 -15.46 -25.84
N THR A 146 -16.96 -15.21 -24.70
CA THR A 146 -15.71 -15.84 -24.25
C THR A 146 -15.98 -16.75 -23.06
N THR A 147 -15.16 -17.79 -22.89
CA THR A 147 -15.29 -18.71 -21.75
C THR A 147 -14.93 -17.97 -20.45
N HIS A 148 -15.64 -18.26 -19.36
CA HIS A 148 -15.23 -17.77 -18.05
C HIS A 148 -13.80 -18.23 -17.75
N PRO A 149 -12.93 -17.34 -17.24
CA PRO A 149 -11.65 -17.75 -16.72
C PRO A 149 -11.86 -18.73 -15.56
N SER A 150 -11.08 -19.80 -15.54
CA SER A 150 -11.11 -20.77 -14.45
C SER A 150 -10.64 -20.15 -13.13
N ILE A 151 -11.00 -20.77 -12.00
CA ILE A 151 -10.52 -20.37 -10.67
C ILE A 151 -8.99 -20.35 -10.65
N ALA A 152 -8.36 -21.39 -11.22
CA ALA A 152 -6.90 -21.52 -11.27
C ALA A 152 -6.23 -20.39 -12.07
N GLU A 153 -6.83 -19.94 -13.17
CA GLU A 153 -6.31 -18.81 -13.97
C GLU A 153 -6.46 -17.48 -13.24
N ARG A 154 -7.59 -17.25 -12.56
CA ARG A 154 -7.79 -16.06 -11.71
C ARG A 154 -6.80 -16.03 -10.55
N ASP A 155 -6.61 -17.16 -9.87
CA ASP A 155 -5.66 -17.28 -8.76
C ASP A 155 -4.22 -17.04 -9.22
N ALA A 156 -3.85 -17.57 -10.39
CA ALA A 156 -2.54 -17.34 -10.99
C ALA A 156 -2.31 -15.86 -11.32
N GLN A 157 -3.27 -15.19 -11.96
CA GLN A 157 -3.19 -13.76 -12.27
C GLN A 157 -3.10 -12.90 -11.00
N ASN A 158 -3.89 -13.23 -9.97
CA ASN A 158 -3.85 -12.54 -8.68
C ASN A 158 -2.50 -12.73 -7.97
N LYS A 159 -1.96 -13.95 -7.99
CA LYS A 159 -0.65 -14.27 -7.41
C LYS A 159 0.47 -13.51 -8.12
N GLU A 160 0.46 -13.45 -9.44
CA GLU A 160 1.41 -12.68 -10.24
C GLU A 160 1.31 -11.18 -9.93
N ALA A 161 0.10 -10.60 -9.93
CA ALA A 161 -0.11 -9.21 -9.57
C ALA A 161 0.36 -8.89 -8.14
N ARG A 162 0.17 -9.82 -7.19
CA ARG A 162 0.68 -9.69 -5.81
C ARG A 162 2.21 -9.74 -5.76
N GLN A 163 2.84 -10.68 -6.48
CA GLN A 163 4.30 -10.76 -6.58
C GLN A 163 4.90 -9.49 -7.18
N LEU A 164 4.32 -8.95 -8.25
CA LEU A 164 4.72 -7.68 -8.84
C LEU A 164 4.64 -6.53 -7.82
N ARG A 165 3.56 -6.44 -7.04
CA ARG A 165 3.44 -5.45 -5.96
C ARG A 165 4.52 -5.61 -4.89
N VAL A 166 4.82 -6.83 -4.44
CA VAL A 166 5.87 -7.09 -3.45
C VAL A 166 7.24 -6.68 -4.00
N VAL A 167 7.55 -7.01 -5.25
CA VAL A 167 8.80 -6.59 -5.91
C VAL A 167 8.86 -5.07 -6.01
N GLN A 168 7.76 -4.42 -6.36
CA GLN A 168 7.71 -2.97 -6.48
C GLN A 168 7.85 -2.26 -5.13
N LEU A 169 7.26 -2.81 -4.07
CA LEU A 169 7.45 -2.34 -2.69
C LEU A 169 8.90 -2.49 -2.23
N ARG A 170 9.56 -3.62 -2.53
CA ARG A 170 10.99 -3.81 -2.23
C ARG A 170 11.86 -2.79 -2.97
N LYS A 171 11.65 -2.62 -4.27
CA LYS A 171 12.35 -1.59 -5.07
C LYS A 171 12.13 -0.18 -4.51
N MET A 172 10.91 0.13 -4.06
CA MET A 172 10.60 1.41 -3.43
C MET A 172 11.32 1.58 -2.10
N LEU A 173 11.39 0.52 -1.28
CA LEU A 173 12.12 0.53 -0.02
C LEU A 173 13.62 0.75 -0.26
N ASP A 174 14.22 0.04 -1.21
CA ASP A 174 15.62 0.19 -1.59
C ASP A 174 15.92 1.63 -2.07
N LEU A 175 15.01 2.19 -2.87
CA LEU A 175 15.08 3.57 -3.33
C LEU A 175 15.01 4.58 -2.17
N LEU A 176 14.17 4.33 -1.16
CA LEU A 176 14.07 5.19 0.04
C LEU A 176 15.33 5.09 0.92
N VAL A 177 15.84 3.88 1.16
CA VAL A 177 17.10 3.66 1.90
C VAL A 177 18.24 4.39 1.20
N HIS A 178 18.36 4.21 -0.11
CA HIS A 178 19.35 4.90 -0.91
C HIS A 178 19.20 6.43 -0.81
N ALA A 179 18.00 6.96 -0.99
CA ALA A 179 17.75 8.41 -0.91
C ALA A 179 18.16 8.98 0.45
N SER A 180 17.99 8.23 1.54
CA SER A 180 18.41 8.68 2.88
C SER A 180 19.93 8.70 3.09
N GLN A 181 20.69 7.87 2.36
CA GLN A 181 22.14 7.71 2.55
C GLN A 181 22.99 8.39 1.46
N CYS A 182 22.38 8.72 0.32
CA CYS A 182 23.06 9.29 -0.83
C CYS A 182 23.52 10.73 -0.57
N ARG A 183 24.79 11.04 -0.78
CA ARG A 183 25.37 12.39 -0.61
C ARG A 183 25.74 13.08 -1.94
N SER A 184 25.49 12.44 -3.09
CA SER A 184 25.83 13.00 -4.40
C SER A 184 24.88 14.14 -4.80
N PRO A 185 25.40 15.35 -5.12
CA PRO A 185 24.59 16.48 -5.58
C PRO A 185 24.13 16.34 -7.05
N LEU A 186 24.71 15.44 -7.83
CA LEU A 186 24.46 15.24 -9.27
C LEU A 186 23.68 13.93 -9.56
N CYS A 187 22.79 13.54 -8.66
CA CYS A 187 21.94 12.38 -8.86
C CYS A 187 20.83 12.67 -9.89
N GLN A 188 21.15 12.54 -11.19
CA GLN A 188 20.23 12.75 -12.31
C GLN A 188 20.10 11.49 -13.18
N TYR A 189 18.92 11.33 -13.76
CA TYR A 189 18.51 10.20 -14.59
C TYR A 189 19.02 10.37 -16.03
N PRO A 190 19.46 9.31 -16.73
CA PRO A 190 19.52 9.32 -18.18
C PRO A 190 18.11 9.00 -18.70
N GLU A 191 17.42 10.02 -19.22
CA GLU A 191 16.27 9.77 -20.08
C GLU A 191 16.79 9.07 -21.34
N LEU A 192 16.37 7.82 -21.55
CA LEU A 192 16.48 7.17 -22.84
C LEU A 192 15.57 7.92 -23.81
N SER A 193 16.12 8.90 -24.52
CA SER A 193 15.60 9.36 -25.79
C SER A 193 16.30 8.58 -26.90
N GLU A 194 15.53 7.87 -27.71
CA GLU A 194 15.98 7.27 -28.96
C GLU A 194 16.43 8.40 -29.90
N GLY A 195 17.75 8.53 -30.09
CA GLY A 195 18.34 9.51 -30.97
C GLY A 195 19.81 9.21 -31.18
N GLU A 196 20.18 8.98 -32.43
CA GLU A 196 21.49 8.51 -32.89
C GLU A 196 22.66 9.42 -32.43
N GLY A 197 23.71 8.82 -31.86
CA GLY A 197 24.99 9.50 -31.67
C GLY A 197 25.86 8.94 -30.54
N THR A 198 26.86 8.13 -30.92
CA THR A 198 28.10 7.78 -30.17
C THR A 198 27.99 7.56 -28.66
N PHE A 199 27.92 6.28 -28.25
CA PHE A 199 28.04 5.82 -26.86
C PHE A 199 29.44 6.11 -26.28
N PRO A 200 29.58 6.72 -25.08
CA PRO A 200 30.81 6.64 -24.32
C PRO A 200 30.97 5.24 -23.71
N THR A 201 32.20 4.70 -23.70
CA THR A 201 32.52 3.41 -23.10
C THR A 201 32.35 3.44 -21.57
N TRP A 202 31.90 2.31 -21.02
CA TRP A 202 31.57 2.05 -19.60
C TRP A 202 32.64 2.51 -18.59
N ASP A 203 33.91 2.57 -18.99
CA ASP A 203 35.03 3.02 -18.17
C ASP A 203 34.95 4.51 -17.73
N THR A 204 34.13 5.33 -18.39
CA THR A 204 34.05 6.78 -18.12
C THR A 204 33.00 7.16 -17.07
N VAL A 205 32.15 6.22 -16.66
CA VAL A 205 31.08 6.42 -15.65
C VAL A 205 31.58 6.16 -14.22
N GLN A 206 32.84 5.75 -14.05
CA GLN A 206 33.39 5.29 -12.78
C GLN A 206 33.89 6.40 -11.83
N LYS A 207 33.25 7.58 -11.83
CA LYS A 207 33.44 8.58 -10.77
C LYS A 207 32.10 9.24 -10.42
N SER A 208 31.49 8.78 -9.32
CA SER A 208 30.42 9.45 -8.55
C SER A 208 28.96 9.39 -9.03
N GLN A 209 28.54 8.38 -9.80
CA GLN A 209 27.14 8.30 -10.24
C GLN A 209 26.34 7.23 -9.49
N CYS A 210 25.36 7.74 -8.73
CA CYS A 210 24.26 7.00 -8.17
C CYS A 210 23.43 6.35 -9.30
N HIS A 211 23.12 5.06 -9.18
CA HIS A 211 22.39 4.28 -10.18
C HIS A 211 20.87 4.20 -9.92
N VAL A 212 20.36 5.02 -9.00
CA VAL A 212 18.98 4.93 -8.52
C VAL A 212 18.10 5.99 -9.20
N PRO A 213 17.09 5.59 -10.00
CA PRO A 213 16.25 6.52 -10.76
C PRO A 213 15.52 7.53 -9.87
N ARG A 214 15.47 8.81 -10.30
CA ARG A 214 14.70 9.90 -9.65
C ARG A 214 14.97 10.15 -8.17
N CYS A 215 16.13 9.72 -7.65
CA CYS A 215 16.49 9.89 -6.24
C CYS A 215 16.49 11.38 -5.79
N ARG A 216 16.80 12.34 -6.67
CA ARG A 216 16.66 13.79 -6.39
C ARG A 216 15.20 14.20 -6.16
N ASP A 217 14.27 13.79 -7.02
CA ASP A 217 12.84 14.12 -6.89
C ASP A 217 12.26 13.52 -5.61
N LEU A 218 12.64 12.28 -5.29
CA LEU A 218 12.17 11.60 -4.09
C LEU A 218 12.70 12.27 -2.82
N LYS A 219 13.98 12.66 -2.79
CA LYS A 219 14.54 13.45 -1.68
C LYS A 219 13.81 14.76 -1.48
N GLU A 220 13.55 15.49 -2.56
CA GLU A 220 12.83 16.75 -2.51
C GLU A 220 11.39 16.56 -2.02
N HIS A 221 10.71 15.50 -2.47
CA HIS A 221 9.37 15.15 -2.01
C HIS A 221 9.35 14.80 -0.52
N LEU A 222 10.29 13.99 -0.05
CA LEU A 222 10.44 13.64 1.38
C LEU A 222 10.74 14.88 2.23
N ARG A 223 11.60 15.78 1.74
CA ARG A 223 11.91 17.05 2.41
C ARG A 223 10.67 17.94 2.54
N ARG A 224 9.84 18.01 1.51
CA ARG A 224 8.56 18.75 1.55
C ARG A 224 7.57 18.14 2.52
N LEU A 225 7.43 16.81 2.52
CA LEU A 225 6.59 16.08 3.48
C LEU A 225 7.03 16.34 4.93
N GLN A 226 8.34 16.30 5.17
CA GLN A 226 8.90 16.60 6.50
C GLN A 226 8.60 18.05 6.91
N GLN A 227 8.86 19.03 6.04
CA GLN A 227 8.55 20.44 6.29
C GLN A 227 7.06 20.68 6.56
N GLN A 228 6.17 19.94 5.86
CA GLN A 228 4.73 20.04 6.05
C GLN A 228 4.30 19.45 7.40
N SER A 229 4.88 18.30 7.79
CA SER A 229 4.68 17.70 9.11
C SER A 229 5.12 18.66 10.23
N ASP A 230 6.32 19.22 10.12
CA ASP A 230 6.87 20.14 11.11
C ASP A 230 6.07 21.46 11.18
N SER A 231 5.53 21.93 10.05
CA SER A 231 4.64 23.10 10.01
C SER A 231 3.31 22.82 10.70
N ARG A 232 2.72 21.62 10.49
CA ARG A 232 1.49 21.19 11.18
C ARG A 232 1.72 21.06 12.69
N ARG A 233 2.83 20.46 13.11
CA ARG A 233 3.20 20.35 14.53
C ARG A 233 3.35 21.74 15.17
N ARG A 234 4.04 22.67 14.49
CA ARG A 234 4.17 24.07 14.94
C ARG A 234 2.81 24.76 15.06
N ALA A 235 1.94 24.63 14.07
CA ALA A 235 0.59 25.21 14.12
C ALA A 235 -0.24 24.65 15.28
N ALA A 236 -0.19 23.34 15.52
CA ALA A 236 -0.90 22.71 16.64
C ALA A 236 -0.39 23.19 18.01
N VAL A 237 0.92 23.38 18.16
CA VAL A 237 1.51 23.94 19.40
C VAL A 237 1.11 25.40 19.58
N MET A 238 1.13 26.21 18.52
CA MET A 238 0.68 27.61 18.57
C MET A 238 -0.80 27.71 18.95
N GLU A 239 -1.64 26.83 18.44
CA GLU A 239 -3.05 26.75 18.79
C GLU A 239 -3.26 26.33 20.25
N MET A 240 -2.54 25.31 20.73
CA MET A 240 -2.58 24.89 22.13
C MET A 240 -2.17 26.03 23.08
N MET A 241 -1.12 26.80 22.73
CA MET A 241 -0.69 27.96 23.51
C MET A 241 -1.75 29.06 23.52
N ARG A 242 -2.42 29.29 22.39
CA ARG A 242 -3.52 30.26 22.27
C ARG A 242 -4.70 29.87 23.15
N GLN A 243 -5.07 28.59 23.18
CA GLN A 243 -6.13 28.06 24.03
C GLN A 243 -5.80 28.21 25.52
N ARG A 244 -4.58 27.85 25.93
CA ARG A 244 -4.13 28.05 27.33
C ARG A 244 -4.11 29.52 27.75
N ALA A 245 -3.71 30.43 26.87
CA ALA A 245 -3.74 31.86 27.16
C ALA A 245 -5.17 32.39 27.34
N ALA A 246 -6.14 31.86 26.58
CA ALA A 246 -7.55 32.19 26.73
C ALA A 246 -8.14 31.64 28.04
N GLU A 247 -7.80 30.40 28.42
CA GLU A 247 -8.24 29.79 29.69
C GLU A 247 -7.71 30.54 30.93
N VAL A 248 -6.46 31.01 30.88
CA VAL A 248 -5.87 31.83 31.97
C VAL A 248 -6.53 33.22 32.06
N ALA A 249 -6.95 33.79 30.93
CA ALA A 249 -7.62 35.08 30.87
C ALA A 249 -9.10 35.01 31.31
N ASP A 250 -9.77 33.88 31.10
CA ASP A 250 -11.18 33.67 31.49
C ASP A 250 -11.31 33.17 32.94
N GLY A 251 -10.21 32.69 33.54
CA GLY A 251 -10.12 32.24 34.93
C GLY A 251 -9.61 33.29 35.94
N SER A 252 -9.44 34.56 35.54
CA SER A 252 -9.02 35.68 36.41
C SER A 252 -10.13 36.70 36.65
#